data_AF-T1PIR1-F1
#
_entry.id   AF-T1PIR1-F1
#
_cell.length_a   1.000
_cell.length_b   1.000
_cell.length_c   1.000
_cell.angle_alpha   90.00
_cell.angle_beta   90.00
_cell.angle_gamma   90.00
#
_symmetry.space_group_name_H-M   'P 1'
#
loop_
_entity.id
_entity.type
_entity.pdbx_description
1 polymer ?
#
loop_
_entity_poly.entity_id
_entity_poly.type
_entity_poly.pdbx_seq_one_letter_code
_entity_poly.pdbx_strand_id
1 'polypeptide(L)'
;MMMPTPPPPPPPGVQTDANGLILPKKLINPCLTSTDRKQLHRELKFNTKMGISVLNQKTELQRAYEKRQQHNMEQQPPSPTYGLKSELNRVIMERAQKHAQARLQNQENNDDDKQYVNPEYLNARAKLRAGQRTELK
;
A
#
# COMPACT_ATOMS: atom_id res chain seq x y z
N MET A 1 21.31 -65.00 45.29
CA MET A 1 21.20 -64.73 43.84
C MET A 1 20.34 -63.48 43.68
N MET A 2 20.88 -62.41 43.09
CA MET A 2 20.09 -61.20 42.81
C MET A 2 19.29 -61.45 41.54
N MET A 3 17.96 -61.36 41.62
CA MET A 3 17.11 -61.47 40.44
C MET A 3 17.38 -60.26 39.52
N PRO A 4 17.38 -60.43 38.19
CA PRO A 4 17.48 -59.30 37.28
C PRO A 4 16.25 -58.41 37.49
N THR A 5 16.47 -57.14 37.84
CA THR A 5 15.40 -56.15 37.91
C THR A 5 14.82 -55.92 36.51
N PRO A 6 13.48 -55.90 36.35
CA PRO A 6 12.87 -55.67 35.05
C PRO A 6 13.22 -54.27 34.53
N PRO A 7 13.34 -54.10 33.20
CA PRO A 7 13.67 -52.82 32.59
C PRO A 7 12.59 -51.77 32.88
N PRO A 8 12.97 -50.48 33.04
CA PRO A 8 12.01 -49.41 33.30
C PRO A 8 11.01 -49.27 32.15
N PRO A 9 9.75 -48.91 32.44
CA PRO A 9 8.74 -48.73 31.41
C PRO A 9 9.14 -47.60 30.44
N PRO A 10 8.86 -47.75 29.13
CA PRO A 10 9.21 -46.74 28.15
C PRO A 10 8.43 -45.43 28.37
N PRO A 11 9.01 -44.28 27.97
CA PRO A 11 8.36 -42.99 28.11
C PRO A 11 7.04 -42.91 27.30
N PRO A 12 6.03 -42.16 27.78
CA PRO A 12 4.73 -42.07 27.14
C PRO A 12 4.86 -41.59 25.68
N GLY A 13 4.34 -42.38 24.74
CA GLY A 13 4.29 -42.03 23.31
C GLY A 13 5.40 -42.64 22.44
N VAL A 14 6.36 -43.37 23.03
CA VAL A 14 7.40 -44.12 22.32
C VAL A 14 6.98 -45.58 22.19
N GLN A 15 6.94 -46.11 20.96
CA GLN A 15 6.70 -47.53 20.73
C GLN A 15 8.05 -48.25 20.64
N THR A 16 8.21 -49.34 21.39
CA THR A 16 9.43 -50.16 21.41
C THR A 16 9.11 -51.59 20.98
N ASP A 17 10.04 -52.23 20.28
CA ASP A 17 9.97 -53.64 19.89
C ASP A 17 10.18 -54.57 21.12
N ALA A 18 9.98 -55.89 20.95
CA ALA A 18 10.16 -56.90 22.01
C ALA A 18 11.58 -56.90 22.61
N ASN A 19 12.56 -56.43 21.85
CA ASN A 19 13.95 -56.26 22.29
C ASN A 19 14.24 -54.89 22.94
N GLY A 20 13.21 -54.06 23.15
CA GLY A 20 13.34 -52.72 23.74
C GLY A 20 13.82 -51.63 22.77
N LEU A 21 13.93 -51.93 21.48
CA LEU A 21 14.40 -50.96 20.48
C LEU A 21 13.28 -50.01 20.04
N ILE A 22 13.54 -48.71 19.97
CA ILE A 22 12.54 -47.71 19.57
C ILE A 22 12.15 -47.88 18.10
N LEU A 23 10.85 -47.98 17.84
CA LEU A 23 10.30 -48.09 16.50
C LEU A 23 10.26 -46.71 15.81
N PRO A 24 10.66 -46.63 14.53
CA PRO A 24 10.49 -45.42 13.74
C PRO A 24 9.01 -45.02 13.64
N LYS A 25 8.71 -43.75 13.95
CA LYS A 25 7.35 -43.20 13.83
C LYS A 25 7.30 -42.14 12.74
N LYS A 26 6.28 -42.21 11.89
CA LYS A 26 5.98 -41.14 10.94
C LYS A 26 5.53 -39.89 11.71
N LEU A 27 6.31 -38.81 11.61
CA LEU A 27 5.95 -37.53 12.19
C LEU A 27 4.75 -36.94 11.44
N ILE A 28 3.78 -36.44 12.20
CA ILE A 28 2.62 -35.75 11.63
C ILE A 28 3.06 -34.33 11.31
N ASN A 29 2.83 -33.91 10.08
CA ASN A 29 3.09 -32.55 9.67
C ASN A 29 2.04 -31.61 10.31
N PRO A 30 2.41 -30.69 11.23
CA PRO A 30 1.47 -29.75 11.85
C PRO A 30 0.84 -28.81 10.82
N CYS A 31 1.47 -28.67 9.65
CA CYS A 31 0.92 -27.94 8.52
C CYS A 31 -0.32 -28.56 7.92
N LEU A 32 -0.41 -29.88 8.00
CA LEU A 32 -1.52 -30.64 7.47
C LEU A 32 -2.63 -30.85 8.51
N THR A 33 -2.38 -30.59 9.79
CA THR A 33 -3.40 -30.71 10.84
C THR A 33 -4.12 -29.40 11.12
N SER A 34 -3.42 -28.25 11.05
CA SER A 34 -4.04 -26.94 11.26
C SER A 34 -4.90 -26.51 10.06
N THR A 35 -6.21 -26.46 10.24
CA THR A 35 -7.17 -25.94 9.25
C THR A 35 -6.92 -24.47 8.95
N ASP A 36 -6.72 -23.66 9.98
CA ASP A 36 -6.52 -22.21 9.86
C ASP A 36 -5.33 -21.89 8.96
N ARG A 37 -4.21 -22.61 9.15
CA ARG A 37 -3.04 -22.41 8.28
C ARG A 37 -3.29 -22.85 6.84
N LYS A 38 -4.05 -23.93 6.62
CA LYS A 38 -4.41 -24.35 5.25
C LYS A 38 -5.26 -23.28 4.57
N GLN A 39 -6.19 -22.67 5.31
CA GLN A 39 -7.04 -21.59 4.82
C GLN A 39 -6.22 -20.35 4.49
N LEU A 40 -5.37 -19.90 5.40
CA LEU A 40 -4.46 -18.77 5.18
C LEU A 40 -3.56 -18.98 3.95
N HIS A 41 -2.98 -20.18 3.81
CA HIS A 41 -2.14 -20.51 2.65
C HIS A 41 -2.92 -20.45 1.33
N ARG A 42 -4.18 -20.90 1.33
CA ARG A 42 -5.06 -20.85 0.16
C ARG A 42 -5.37 -19.40 -0.23
N GLU A 43 -5.68 -18.56 0.76
CA GLU A 43 -5.96 -17.14 0.57
C GLU A 43 -4.73 -16.38 0.04
N LEU A 44 -3.56 -16.58 0.64
CA LEU A 44 -2.31 -15.95 0.19
C LEU A 44 -1.96 -16.35 -1.25
N LYS A 45 -2.13 -17.63 -1.60
CA LYS A 45 -1.95 -18.10 -2.98
C LYS A 45 -2.94 -17.46 -3.94
N PHE A 46 -4.20 -17.34 -3.55
CA PHE A 46 -5.22 -16.69 -4.35
C PHE A 46 -4.89 -15.20 -4.59
N ASN A 47 -4.53 -14.47 -3.53
CA ASN A 47 -4.16 -13.06 -3.62
C ASN A 47 -2.93 -12.84 -4.50
N THR A 48 -1.92 -13.71 -4.39
CA THR A 48 -0.74 -13.69 -5.26
C THR A 48 -1.14 -13.91 -6.72
N LYS A 49 -2.01 -14.90 -7.00
CA LYS A 49 -2.51 -15.18 -8.35
C LYS A 49 -3.31 -14.01 -8.93
N MET A 50 -4.07 -13.30 -8.10
CA MET A 50 -4.88 -12.15 -8.50
C MET A 50 -4.11 -10.83 -8.50
N GLY A 51 -2.83 -10.81 -8.09
CA GLY A 51 -2.04 -9.58 -7.96
C GLY A 51 -2.51 -8.64 -6.85
N ILE A 52 -3.23 -9.15 -5.86
CA ILE A 52 -3.83 -8.40 -4.76
C ILE A 52 -2.81 -8.29 -3.61
N SER A 53 -2.30 -7.10 -3.35
CA SER A 53 -1.33 -6.84 -2.25
C SER A 53 -1.98 -6.96 -0.88
N VAL A 54 -1.78 -8.06 -0.16
CA VAL A 54 -2.27 -8.20 1.23
C VAL A 54 -1.71 -7.16 2.21
N LEU A 55 -0.59 -6.53 1.89
CA LEU A 55 -0.01 -5.45 2.68
C LEU A 55 -0.70 -4.13 2.33
N ASN A 56 -1.16 -3.40 3.36
CA ASN A 56 -1.82 -2.09 3.26
C ASN A 56 -3.24 -2.08 2.64
N GLN A 57 -3.93 -3.22 2.62
CA GLN A 57 -5.34 -3.26 2.23
C GLN A 57 -6.27 -3.02 3.41
N LYS A 58 -7.37 -2.30 3.16
CA LYS A 58 -8.52 -2.30 4.05
C LYS A 58 -9.00 -3.73 4.23
N THR A 59 -9.37 -4.11 5.45
CA THR A 59 -9.87 -5.45 5.76
C THR A 59 -11.13 -5.76 4.93
N GLU A 60 -11.45 -7.03 4.66
CA GLU A 60 -12.70 -7.39 3.96
C GLU A 60 -13.93 -6.75 4.62
N LEU A 61 -13.97 -6.77 5.96
CA LEU A 61 -15.01 -6.13 6.75
C LEU A 61 -15.10 -4.63 6.43
N GLN A 62 -13.98 -3.92 6.40
CA GLN A 62 -13.96 -2.49 6.10
C GLN A 62 -14.41 -2.21 4.66
N ARG A 63 -14.01 -3.03 3.69
CA ARG A 63 -14.47 -2.94 2.31
C ARG A 63 -15.98 -3.18 2.21
N ALA A 64 -16.52 -4.16 2.94
CA ALA A 64 -17.94 -4.44 2.99
C ALA A 64 -18.75 -3.30 3.64
N TYR A 65 -18.26 -2.73 4.74
CA TYR A 65 -18.86 -1.57 5.38
C TYR A 65 -18.89 -0.35 4.46
N GLU A 66 -17.78 -0.04 3.78
CA GLU A 66 -17.71 1.07 2.82
C GLU A 66 -18.69 0.88 1.67
N LYS A 67 -18.77 -0.34 1.13
CA LYS A 67 -19.74 -0.68 0.07
C LYS A 67 -21.18 -0.50 0.53
N ARG A 68 -21.51 -0.92 1.76
CA ARG A 68 -22.84 -0.73 2.36
C ARG A 68 -23.15 0.75 2.59
N GLN A 69 -22.18 1.53 3.07
CA GLN A 69 -22.34 2.96 3.30
C GLN A 69 -22.58 3.71 2.00
N GLN A 70 -21.83 3.41 0.94
CA GLN A 70 -22.04 4.00 -0.40
C GLN A 70 -23.43 3.68 -0.92
N HIS A 71 -23.84 2.41 -0.86
CA HIS A 71 -25.17 2.00 -1.29
C HIS A 71 -26.29 2.69 -0.49
N ASN A 72 -26.12 2.85 0.83
CA ASN A 72 -27.07 3.60 1.65
C ASN A 72 -27.11 5.10 1.29
N MET A 73 -25.97 5.71 0.94
CA MET A 73 -25.95 7.10 0.49
C MET A 73 -26.64 7.30 -0.86
N GLU A 74 -26.52 6.32 -1.75
CA GLU A 74 -27.15 6.34 -3.08
C GLU A 74 -28.67 6.08 -3.01
N GLN A 75 -29.11 5.27 -2.05
CA GLN A 75 -30.53 4.98 -1.80
C GLN A 75 -31.23 6.06 -0.98
N GLN A 76 -30.50 6.98 -0.33
CA GLN A 76 -31.13 8.08 0.40
C GLN A 76 -31.74 9.10 -0.58
N PRO A 77 -32.99 9.54 -0.35
CA PRO A 77 -33.58 10.59 -1.15
C PRO A 77 -32.71 11.84 -1.07
N PRO A 78 -32.50 12.57 -2.19
CA PRO A 78 -31.66 13.75 -2.19
C PRO A 78 -32.19 14.73 -1.14
N SER A 79 -31.36 15.01 -0.14
CA SER A 79 -31.62 16.08 0.83
C SER A 79 -32.00 17.36 0.06
N PRO A 80 -32.87 18.24 0.58
CA PRO A 80 -33.13 19.55 -0.03
C PRO A 80 -31.84 20.38 -0.24
N THR A 81 -30.76 20.04 0.48
CA THR A 81 -29.43 20.62 0.30
C THR A 81 -28.57 19.93 -0.76
N TYR A 82 -28.97 18.78 -1.29
CA TYR A 82 -28.21 18.01 -2.29
C TYR A 82 -28.04 18.79 -3.59
N GLY A 83 -29.11 19.44 -4.07
CA GLY A 83 -29.03 20.34 -5.23
C GLY A 83 -28.11 21.54 -4.98
N LEU A 84 -28.19 22.14 -3.79
CA LEU A 84 -27.31 23.25 -3.38
C LEU A 84 -25.84 22.82 -3.27
N LYS A 85 -25.57 21.63 -2.72
CA LYS A 85 -24.23 21.04 -2.64
C LYS A 85 -23.69 20.70 -4.03
N SER A 86 -24.53 20.17 -4.91
CA SER A 86 -24.16 19.89 -6.30
C SER A 86 -23.79 21.17 -7.05
N GLU A 87 -24.61 22.22 -6.96
CA GLU A 87 -24.32 23.52 -7.58
C GLU A 87 -23.07 24.17 -6.98
N LEU A 88 -22.91 24.14 -5.66
CA LEU A 88 -21.70 24.65 -4.99
C LEU A 88 -20.45 23.92 -5.47
N ASN A 89 -20.49 22.59 -5.57
CA ASN A 89 -19.38 21.78 -6.10
C ASN A 89 -19.06 22.14 -7.56
N ARG A 90 -20.08 22.36 -8.40
CA ARG A 90 -19.92 22.81 -9.79
C ARG A 90 -19.18 24.15 -9.85
N VAL A 91 -19.61 25.13 -9.06
CA VAL A 91 -18.99 26.47 -9.00
C VAL A 91 -17.56 26.41 -8.45
N ILE A 92 -17.29 25.58 -7.45
CA ILE A 92 -15.93 25.37 -6.91
C ILE A 92 -15.01 24.81 -8.00
N MET A 93 -15.48 23.81 -8.75
CA MET A 93 -14.70 23.18 -9.82
C MET A 93 -14.39 24.17 -10.95
N GLU A 94 -15.38 24.94 -11.39
CA GLU A 94 -15.22 25.97 -12.42
C GLU A 94 -14.21 27.05 -11.98
N ARG A 95 -14.31 27.53 -10.74
CA ARG A 95 -13.37 28.51 -10.19
C ARG A 95 -11.94 27.94 -10.09
N ALA A 96 -11.79 26.68 -9.67
CA ALA A 96 -10.49 26.02 -9.61
C ALA A 96 -9.86 25.89 -11.00
N GLN A 97 -10.65 25.50 -12.02
CA GLN A 97 -10.20 25.41 -13.40
C GLN A 97 -9.74 26.76 -13.95
N LYS A 98 -10.52 27.82 -13.69
CA LYS A 98 -10.15 29.19 -14.08
C LYS A 98 -8.84 29.64 -13.43
N HIS A 99 -8.64 29.35 -12.14
CA HIS A 99 -7.37 29.65 -11.46
C HIS A 99 -6.19 28.87 -12.05
N ALA A 100 -6.38 27.59 -12.38
CA ALA A 100 -5.34 26.77 -13.00
C ALA A 100 -4.95 27.31 -14.39
N GLN A 101 -5.93 27.64 -15.22
CA GLN A 101 -5.70 28.26 -16.53
C GLN A 101 -4.98 29.61 -16.42
N ALA A 102 -5.39 30.46 -15.47
CA ALA A 102 -4.73 31.74 -15.23
C ALA A 102 -3.27 31.57 -14.75
N ARG A 103 -2.96 30.52 -13.97
CA ARG A 103 -1.58 30.22 -13.58
C ARG A 103 -0.73 29.78 -14.77
N LEU A 104 -1.28 28.95 -15.67
CA LEU A 104 -0.59 28.50 -16.88
C LEU A 104 -0.33 29.67 -17.83
N GLN A 105 -1.35 30.50 -18.10
CA GLN A 105 -1.20 31.69 -18.93
C GLN A 105 -0.16 32.66 -18.37
N ASN A 106 -0.16 32.91 -17.05
CA ASN A 106 0.87 33.77 -16.45
C ASN A 106 2.28 33.16 -16.57
N GLN A 107 2.42 31.84 -16.50
CA GLN A 107 3.71 31.18 -16.73
C GLN A 107 4.16 31.30 -18.19
N GLU A 108 3.27 31.08 -19.16
CA GLU A 108 3.58 31.24 -20.59
C GLU A 108 3.98 32.68 -20.92
N ASN A 109 3.24 33.69 -20.45
CA ASN A 109 3.61 35.10 -20.68
C ASN A 109 4.97 35.45 -20.03
N ASN A 110 5.30 34.90 -18.87
CA ASN A 110 6.61 35.11 -18.23
C ASN A 110 7.76 34.41 -18.96
N ASP A 111 7.49 33.35 -19.72
CA ASP A 111 8.50 32.63 -20.49
C ASP A 111 8.68 33.22 -21.90
N ASP A 112 7.62 33.74 -22.52
CA ASP A 112 7.70 34.53 -23.77
C ASP A 112 8.49 35.84 -23.58
N ASP A 113 8.31 36.54 -22.45
CA ASP A 113 9.09 37.74 -22.10
C ASP A 113 10.59 37.42 -21.87
N LYS A 114 10.93 36.18 -21.51
CA LYS A 114 12.33 35.72 -21.43
C LYS A 114 12.89 35.24 -22.76
N GLN A 115 12.03 34.85 -23.69
CA GLN A 115 12.41 34.38 -25.02
C GLN A 115 12.89 35.55 -25.90
N TYR A 116 12.34 36.76 -25.71
CA TYR A 116 12.75 38.00 -26.40
C TYR A 116 13.91 38.72 -25.68
N VAL A 117 14.94 38.00 -25.23
CA VAL A 117 16.14 38.66 -24.68
C VAL A 117 17.24 38.64 -25.73
N ASN A 118 17.61 39.84 -26.21
CA ASN A 118 18.68 40.02 -27.19
C ASN A 118 19.98 39.30 -26.73
N PRO A 119 20.60 38.45 -27.56
CA PRO A 119 21.80 37.68 -27.19
C PRO A 119 22.98 38.56 -26.73
N GLU A 120 23.10 39.81 -27.22
CA GLU A 120 24.12 40.74 -26.72
C GLU A 120 23.89 41.14 -25.26
N TYR A 121 22.63 41.29 -24.84
CA TYR A 121 22.28 41.64 -23.47
C TYR A 121 22.63 40.50 -22.49
N LEU A 122 22.40 39.24 -22.90
CA LEU A 122 22.80 38.06 -22.12
C LEU A 122 24.32 38.02 -21.93
N ASN A 123 25.07 38.29 -23.00
CA ASN A 123 26.53 38.33 -22.97
C ASN A 123 27.09 39.47 -22.11
N ALA A 124 26.51 40.68 -22.21
CA ALA A 124 26.91 41.82 -21.39
C ALA A 124 26.65 41.56 -19.90
N ARG A 125 25.49 41.01 -19.55
CA ARG A 125 25.13 40.64 -18.17
C ARG A 125 26.03 39.54 -17.61
N ALA A 126 26.40 38.54 -18.41
CA ALA A 126 27.33 37.49 -18.00
C ALA A 126 28.72 38.06 -17.68
N LYS A 127 29.23 38.96 -18.53
CA LYS A 127 30.50 39.65 -18.30
C LYS A 127 30.47 40.51 -17.02
N LEU A 128 29.37 41.24 -16.79
CA LEU A 128 29.20 42.04 -15.56
C LEU A 128 29.15 41.17 -14.29
N ARG A 129 28.46 40.02 -14.32
CA ARG A 129 28.43 39.08 -13.19
C ARG A 129 29.79 38.42 -12.92
N ALA A 130 30.55 38.13 -13.98
CA ALA A 130 31.90 37.60 -13.84
C ALA A 130 32.86 38.65 -13.23
N GLY A 131 32.77 39.90 -13.69
CA GLY A 131 33.59 41.01 -13.16
C GLY A 131 33.25 41.38 -11.71
N GLN A 132 31.97 41.39 -11.32
CA GLN A 132 31.57 41.67 -9.94
C GLN A 132 32.06 40.60 -8.94
N ARG A 133 32.32 39.37 -9.39
CA ARG A 133 32.88 38.31 -8.54
C ARG A 133 34.39 38.41 -8.35
N THR A 134 35.11 39.08 -9.24
CA THR A 134 36.57 39.22 -9.17
C THR A 134 37.00 40.43 -8.34
N GLU A 135 36.14 41.45 -8.20
CA GLU A 135 36.41 42.68 -7.44
C GLU A 135 36.14 42.55 -5.91
N LEU A 136 35.71 41.37 -5.44
CA LEU A 136 35.40 41.10 -4.02
C LEU A 136 36.47 40.24 -3.31
N LYS A 137 37.73 40.33 -3.75
CA LYS A 137 38.87 39.67 -3.09
C LYS A 137 39.91 40.66 -2.61
#